data_AF-A0A377GXR9-F1
#
_entry.id   AF-A0A377GXR9-F1
#
_cell.length_a   1.000
_cell.length_b   1.000
_cell.length_c   1.000
_cell.angle_alpha   90.00
_cell.angle_beta   90.00
_cell.angle_gamma   90.00
#
_symmetry.space_group_name_H-M   'P 1'
#
loop_
_entity.id
_entity.type
_entity.pdbx_description
1 polymer ?
#
loop_
_entity_poly.entity_id
_entity_poly.type
_entity_poly.pdbx_seq_one_letter_code
_entity_poly.pdbx_strand_id
1 'polypeptide(L)'
;MLLFKLILFIGVFLAIIYGVELCMPPFGQLYYTNPLEILVSLSQTLSYKLKISKNISMVVTILIVGILPLFITIMTGRITNKKKKKFKYRFK
;
A
#
# COMPACT_ATOMS: atom_id res chain seq x y z
N MET A 1 8.08 -18.84 -0.59
CA MET A 1 7.86 -17.85 0.50
C MET A 1 8.03 -16.42 0.02
N LEU A 2 9.02 -16.15 -0.84
CA LEU A 2 9.19 -14.85 -1.52
C LEU A 2 7.97 -14.50 -2.39
N LEU A 3 7.52 -15.43 -3.24
CA LEU A 3 6.36 -15.25 -4.13
C LEU A 3 5.10 -14.81 -3.36
N PHE A 4 4.79 -15.45 -2.24
CA PHE A 4 3.66 -15.07 -1.39
C PHE A 4 3.79 -13.64 -0.83
N LYS A 5 4.99 -13.22 -0.40
CA LYS A 5 5.23 -11.86 0.06
C LYS A 5 5.06 -10.84 -1.06
N LEU A 6 5.49 -11.19 -2.28
CA LEU A 6 5.36 -10.35 -3.47
C LEU A 6 3.88 -10.19 -3.87
N ILE A 7 3.11 -11.29 -3.90
CA ILE A 7 1.67 -11.25 -4.14
C ILE A 7 0.97 -10.38 -3.09
N LEU A 8 1.33 -10.54 -1.82
CA LEU A 8 0.75 -9.76 -0.73
C LEU A 8 1.13 -8.28 -0.85
N PHE A 9 2.35 -7.97 -1.25
CA PHE A 9 2.79 -6.59 -1.52
C PHE A 9 1.98 -5.95 -2.64
N ILE A 10 1.88 -6.62 -3.80
CA ILE A 10 1.13 -6.14 -4.96
C ILE A 10 -0.35 -5.99 -4.61
N GLY A 11 -0.94 -6.96 -3.91
CA GLY A 11 -2.34 -6.91 -3.50
C GLY A 11 -2.64 -5.74 -2.57
N VAL A 12 -1.79 -5.50 -1.56
CA VAL A 12 -1.96 -4.37 -0.63
C VAL A 12 -1.74 -3.04 -1.33
N PHE A 13 -0.74 -2.96 -2.22
CA PHE A 13 -0.47 -1.77 -3.03
C PHE A 13 -1.68 -1.40 -3.90
N LEU A 14 -2.23 -2.37 -4.63
CA LEU A 14 -3.44 -2.17 -5.45
C LEU A 14 -4.63 -1.78 -4.57
N ALA A 15 -4.84 -2.48 -3.44
CA ALA A 15 -5.94 -2.18 -2.52
C ALA A 15 -5.88 -0.75 -1.95
N ILE A 16 -4.69 -0.21 -1.71
CA ILE A 16 -4.53 1.18 -1.29
C ILE A 16 -4.91 2.14 -2.42
N ILE A 17 -4.41 1.90 -3.64
CA ILE A 17 -4.71 2.77 -4.79
C ILE A 17 -6.21 2.80 -5.06
N TYR A 18 -6.81 1.62 -5.29
CA TYR A 18 -8.24 1.50 -5.56
C TYR A 18 -9.11 1.89 -4.36
N GLY A 19 -8.64 1.64 -3.13
CA GLY A 19 -9.35 2.01 -1.91
C GLY A 19 -9.42 3.52 -1.70
N VAL A 20 -8.33 4.23 -1.97
CA VAL A 20 -8.32 5.71 -1.90
C VAL A 20 -9.23 6.30 -2.97
N GLU A 21 -9.22 5.74 -4.19
CA GLU A 21 -10.12 6.16 -5.27
C GLU A 21 -11.59 6.00 -4.90
N LEU A 22 -11.97 4.85 -4.36
CA LEU A 22 -13.36 4.55 -3.98
C LEU A 22 -13.86 5.46 -2.85
N CYS A 23 -12.98 5.83 -1.91
CA CYS A 23 -13.33 6.70 -0.79
C CYS A 23 -13.24 8.21 -1.08
N MET A 24 -12.59 8.63 -2.18
CA MET A 24 -12.29 10.05 -2.46
C MET A 24 -12.47 10.42 -3.95
N PRO A 25 -13.70 10.50 -4.49
CA PRO A 25 -13.93 11.02 -5.85
C PRO A 25 -13.63 12.54 -5.87
N PRO A 26 -12.68 13.02 -6.70
CA PRO A 26 -12.95 13.37 -8.11
C PRO A 26 -11.83 13.06 -9.13
N PHE A 27 -10.68 12.50 -8.72
CA PHE A 27 -9.50 12.27 -9.60
C PHE A 27 -9.20 10.78 -9.91
N GLY A 28 -10.09 9.87 -9.49
CA GLY A 28 -9.89 8.42 -9.49
C GLY A 28 -10.47 7.65 -10.67
N GLN A 29 -10.55 8.24 -11.87
CA GLN A 29 -10.75 7.43 -13.07
C GLN A 29 -9.38 7.00 -13.57
N LEU A 30 -9.01 5.74 -13.31
CA LEU A 30 -7.81 5.09 -13.83
C LEU A 30 -7.87 4.94 -15.35
N TYR A 31 -7.77 6.06 -16.05
CA TYR A 31 -7.25 6.10 -17.42
C TYR A 31 -5.72 6.21 -17.42
N TYR A 32 -5.09 6.22 -16.24
CA TYR A 32 -3.65 6.37 -16.09
C TYR A 32 -2.97 5.00 -16.09
N THR A 33 -2.29 4.68 -17.20
CA THR A 33 -1.40 3.52 -17.31
C THR A 33 -0.02 3.80 -16.71
N ASN A 34 0.30 5.08 -16.47
CA ASN A 34 1.59 5.53 -15.97
C ASN A 34 1.61 5.62 -14.43
N PRO A 35 2.49 4.87 -13.74
CA PRO A 35 2.56 4.87 -12.28
C PRO A 35 2.88 6.24 -11.66
N LEU A 36 3.59 7.11 -12.38
CA LEU A 36 3.86 8.47 -11.91
C LEU A 36 2.59 9.33 -11.86
N GLU A 37 1.72 9.19 -12.86
CA GLU A 37 0.46 9.92 -12.93
C GLU A 37 -0.50 9.46 -11.84
N ILE A 38 -0.51 8.15 -11.51
CA ILE A 38 -1.27 7.61 -10.38
C ILE A 38 -0.82 8.25 -9.06
N LEU A 39 0.48 8.35 -8.82
CA LEU A 39 1.03 8.99 -7.61
C LEU A 39 0.64 10.47 -7.51
N VAL A 40 0.74 11.20 -8.63
CA VAL A 40 0.38 12.62 -8.68
C VAL A 40 -1.13 12.80 -8.46
N SER A 41 -1.97 11.98 -9.10
CA SER A 41 -3.43 12.01 -8.92
C SER A 41 -3.83 11.73 -7.47
N LEU A 42 -3.25 10.70 -6.85
CA LEU A 42 -3.47 10.40 -5.44
C LEU A 42 -3.04 11.55 -4.53
N SER A 43 -1.89 12.18 -4.80
CA SER A 43 -1.42 13.34 -4.04
C SER A 43 -2.34 14.55 -4.17
N GLN A 44 -2.92 14.78 -5.35
CA GLN A 44 -3.88 15.87 -5.55
C GLN A 44 -5.19 15.59 -4.82
N THR A 45 -5.65 14.33 -4.86
CA THR A 45 -6.84 13.87 -4.15
C THR A 45 -6.70 14.07 -2.64
N LEU A 46 -5.57 13.64 -2.07
CA LEU A 46 -5.25 13.84 -0.65
C LEU A 46 -5.15 15.32 -0.29
N SER A 47 -4.49 16.13 -1.13
CA SER A 47 -4.33 17.57 -0.91
C SER A 47 -5.70 18.26 -0.88
N TYR A 48 -6.58 17.92 -1.83
CA TYR A 48 -7.92 18.47 -1.94
C TYR A 48 -8.79 18.10 -0.73
N LYS A 49 -8.83 16.81 -0.35
CA LYS A 49 -9.72 16.35 0.72
C LYS A 49 -9.24 16.75 2.12
N LEU A 50 -7.92 16.75 2.34
CA LEU A 50 -7.34 17.12 3.63
C LEU A 50 -7.04 18.62 3.75
N LYS A 51 -7.19 19.40 2.67
CA LYS A 51 -6.80 20.82 2.58
C LYS A 51 -5.35 21.07 3.00
N ILE A 52 -4.47 20.14 2.65
CA ILE A 52 -3.03 20.21 2.93
C ILE A 52 -2.29 20.70 1.70
N SER A 53 -1.15 21.38 1.88
CA SER A 53 -0.31 21.82 0.75
C SER A 53 0.13 20.66 -0.13
N LYS A 54 0.23 20.92 -1.44
CA LYS A 54 0.58 19.91 -2.46
C LYS A 54 1.89 19.18 -2.14
N ASN A 55 2.89 19.90 -1.64
CA ASN A 55 4.20 19.33 -1.28
C ASN A 55 4.08 18.29 -0.16
N ILE A 56 3.36 18.63 0.91
CA ILE A 56 3.17 17.71 2.04
C ILE A 56 2.33 16.51 1.59
N SER A 57 1.27 16.75 0.80
CA SER A 57 0.43 15.68 0.29
C SER A 57 1.22 14.67 -0.55
N MET A 58 2.12 15.13 -1.42
CA MET A 58 2.95 14.26 -2.24
C MET A 58 3.87 13.38 -1.40
N VAL A 59 4.51 13.94 -0.36
CA VAL A 59 5.34 13.19 0.59
C VAL A 59 4.50 12.14 1.33
N VAL A 60 3.29 12.51 1.76
CA VAL A 60 2.36 11.60 2.45
C VAL A 60 1.92 10.46 1.52
N THR A 61 1.59 10.74 0.26
CA THR A 61 1.23 9.71 -0.71
C THR A 61 2.36 8.72 -0.96
N ILE A 62 3.60 9.20 -1.11
CA ILE A 62 4.78 8.34 -1.26
C ILE A 62 4.98 7.45 -0.03
N LEU A 63 4.82 8.01 1.17
CA LEU A 63 4.87 7.28 2.44
C LEU A 63 3.80 6.18 2.51
N ILE A 64 2.54 6.52 2.20
CA ILE A 64 1.42 5.59 2.26
C ILE A 64 1.57 4.48 1.22
N VAL A 65 1.89 4.82 -0.02
CA VAL A 65 1.97 3.86 -1.13
C VAL A 65 3.24 3.01 -1.07
N GLY A 66 4.36 3.57 -0.60
CA GLY A 66 5.64 2.87 -0.52
C GLY A 66 5.84 2.12 0.79
N ILE A 67 5.76 2.82 1.92
CA ILE A 67 6.20 2.30 3.22
C ILE A 67 5.13 1.41 3.86
N LEU A 68 3.84 1.73 3.67
CA LEU A 68 2.74 1.01 4.32
C LEU A 68 2.59 -0.44 3.81
N PRO A 69 2.62 -0.73 2.48
CA PRO A 69 2.61 -2.10 1.97
C PRO A 69 3.87 -2.90 2.38
N LEU A 70 5.03 -2.25 2.41
CA LEU A 70 6.27 -2.88 2.90
C LEU A 70 6.15 -3.28 4.37
N PHE A 71 5.61 -2.40 5.22
CA PHE A 71 5.44 -2.68 6.63
C PHE A 71 4.50 -3.88 6.86
N ILE A 72 3.35 -3.90 6.18
CA ILE A 72 2.37 -5.00 6.28
C ILE A 72 2.96 -6.33 5.83
N THR A 73 3.69 -6.35 4.72
CA THR A 73 4.29 -7.58 4.18
C THR A 73 5.40 -8.12 5.07
N ILE A 74 6.23 -7.25 5.66
CA ILE A 74 7.27 -7.62 6.63
C ILE A 74 6.63 -8.20 7.90
N MET A 75 5.62 -7.53 8.46
CA MET A 75 4.93 -7.96 9.68
C MET A 75 4.26 -9.31 9.48
N THR A 76 3.53 -9.48 8.38
CA THR A 76 2.89 -10.75 8.02
C THR A 76 3.95 -11.86 7.88
N GLY A 77 5.06 -11.58 7.20
CA GLY A 77 6.17 -12.51 7.05
C GLY A 77 6.78 -12.95 8.40
N ARG A 78 6.94 -12.02 9.36
CA ARG A 78 7.44 -12.33 10.70
C ARG A 78 6.47 -13.23 11.48
N ILE A 79 5.16 -12.95 11.41
CA ILE A 79 4.12 -13.75 12.08
C ILE A 79 4.09 -15.18 11.53
N THR A 80 4.09 -15.34 10.21
CA THR A 80 4.06 -16.66 9.57
C THR A 80 5.31 -17.49 9.92
N ASN A 81 6.49 -16.87 9.97
CA ASN A 81 7.72 -17.54 10.38
C ASN A 81 7.70 -17.95 11.87
N LYS A 82 7.15 -17.12 12.76
CA LYS A 82 6.97 -17.48 14.18
C LYS A 82 6.02 -18.68 14.32
N LYS A 83 4.91 -18.70 13.57
CA LYS A 83 3.96 -19.82 13.56
C LYS A 83 4.58 -21.12 13.04
N LYS A 84 5.35 -21.07 11.95
CA LYS A 84 6.09 -22.25 11.43
C LYS A 84 7.07 -22.83 12.45
N LYS A 85 7.84 -21.97 13.15
CA LYS A 85 8.76 -22.42 14.22
C LYS A 85 7.99 -23.11 15.36
N LYS A 86 6.92 -22.49 15.88
CA LYS A 86 6.09 -23.09 16.94
C LYS A 86 5.48 -24.43 16.53
N PHE A 87 5.06 -24.58 15.28
CA PHE A 87 4.53 -25.84 14.77
C PHE A 87 5.62 -26.93 14.72
N LYS A 88 6.83 -26.59 14.26
CA LYS A 88 7.97 -27.53 14.22
C LYS A 88 8.38 -28.06 15.60
N TYR A 89 8.24 -27.26 16.66
CA TYR A 89 8.56 -27.67 18.04
C TYR A 89 7.39 -28.35 18.79
N ARG A 90 6.19 -28.45 18.19
CA ARG A 90 5.06 -29.19 18.78
C ARG A 90 5.06 -30.68 18.44
N PHE A 91 5.83 -31.09 17.44
CA PHE A 91 5.93 -32.48 16.97
C PHE A 91 7.32 -33.07 17.25
N LYS A 92 8.05 -32.51 18.21
CA LYS A 92 9.33 -33.01 18.69
C LYS A 92 9.21 -33.19 20.20
#